data_AF-A0A7Y3EN81-F1
#
_entry.id   AF-A0A7Y3EN81-F1
#
_cell.length_a   1.000
_cell.length_b   1.000
_cell.length_c   1.000
_cell.angle_alpha   90.00
_cell.angle_beta   90.00
_cell.angle_gamma   90.00
#
_symmetry.space_group_name_H-M   'P 1'
#
loop_
_entity.id
_entity.type
_entity.pdbx_description
1 polymer ?
#
loop_
_entity_poly.entity_id
_entity_poly.type
_entity_poly.pdbx_seq_one_letter_code
_entity_poly.pdbx_strand_id
1 'polypeptide(L)'
;MRIVTRPDFDGVVCAALLYEAENITEPVKWVEPSDIQKGKIVIKTGDIIANLPHNEKCSLWFDHHFTNTTNKSFNGAFNLAPSAAGIIFDYYKDGFKQDYSLLIKETDKIDSANLSMNEV
;
A
#
# COMPACT_ATOMS: atom_id res chain seq x y z
N MET A 1 2.49 11.39 -10.02
CA MET A 1 1.62 10.26 -9.66
C MET A 1 0.77 10.63 -8.45
N ARG A 2 -0.31 9.89 -8.19
CA ARG A 2 -1.18 10.06 -7.02
C ARG A 2 -1.29 8.75 -6.25
N ILE A 3 -1.13 8.79 -4.93
CA ILE A 3 -1.30 7.62 -4.07
C ILE A 3 -2.78 7.49 -3.68
N VAL A 4 -3.33 6.29 -3.79
CA VAL A 4 -4.68 5.92 -3.33
C VAL A 4 -4.54 4.78 -2.33
N THR A 5 -4.83 5.03 -1.07
CA THR A 5 -4.59 4.05 0.01
C THR A 5 -5.56 4.25 1.19
N ARG A 6 -5.53 3.32 2.16
CA ARG A 6 -6.41 3.33 3.33
C ARG A 6 -5.96 4.36 4.36
N PRO A 7 -6.89 4.94 5.14
CA PRO A 7 -6.57 5.84 6.25
C PRO A 7 -6.19 5.08 7.53
N ASP A 8 -5.31 4.07 7.43
CA ASP A 8 -4.77 3.30 8.55
C ASP A 8 -3.24 3.41 8.61
N PHE A 9 -2.61 2.79 9.61
CA PHE A 9 -1.17 2.92 9.80
C PHE A 9 -0.37 2.33 8.63
N ASP A 10 -0.77 1.16 8.13
CA ASP A 10 -0.15 0.56 6.94
C ASP A 10 -0.28 1.48 5.72
N GLY A 11 -1.46 2.04 5.45
CA GLY A 11 -1.68 2.99 4.36
C GLY A 11 -0.85 4.28 4.49
N VAL A 12 -0.67 4.80 5.70
CA VAL A 12 0.22 5.96 5.95
C VAL A 12 1.67 5.62 5.63
N VAL A 13 2.16 4.46 6.03
CA VAL A 13 3.54 4.03 5.76
C VAL A 13 3.72 3.71 4.27
N CYS A 14 2.75 3.06 3.63
CA CYS A 14 2.70 2.92 2.17
C CYS A 14 2.89 4.27 1.47
N ALA A 15 2.13 5.29 1.90
CA ALA A 15 2.24 6.61 1.32
C ALA A 15 3.64 7.22 1.52
N ALA A 16 4.22 7.10 2.71
CA ALA A 16 5.56 7.62 3.00
C ALA A 16 6.63 7.00 2.11
N LEU A 17 6.63 5.66 1.95
CA LEU A 17 7.57 4.96 1.08
C LEU A 17 7.40 5.36 -0.39
N LEU A 18 6.15 5.43 -0.86
CA LEU A 18 5.85 5.80 -2.25
C LEU A 18 6.21 7.26 -2.57
N TYR A 19 6.14 8.16 -1.58
CA TYR A 19 6.63 9.53 -1.75
C TYR A 19 8.14 9.60 -2.01
N GLU A 20 8.92 8.67 -1.46
CA GLU A 20 10.37 8.61 -1.71
C GLU A 20 10.69 7.86 -3.00
N ALA A 21 9.98 6.77 -3.28
CA ALA A 21 10.25 5.88 -4.40
C ALA A 21 9.74 6.41 -5.75
N GLU A 22 8.65 7.17 -5.75
CA GLU A 22 7.93 7.58 -6.95
C GLU A 22 7.75 9.10 -7.04
N ASN A 23 7.57 9.62 -8.26
CA ASN A 23 7.33 11.05 -8.47
C ASN A 23 5.87 11.41 -8.13
N ILE A 24 5.56 11.57 -6.85
CA ILE A 24 4.23 11.94 -6.35
C ILE A 24 4.00 13.45 -6.50
N THR A 25 2.93 13.82 -7.19
CA THR A 25 2.63 15.21 -7.59
C THR A 25 1.24 15.67 -7.15
N GLU A 26 0.43 14.76 -6.60
CA GLU A 26 -0.93 15.02 -6.13
C GLU A 26 -1.06 14.58 -4.67
N PRO A 27 -1.97 15.20 -3.89
CA PRO A 27 -2.25 14.76 -2.52
C PRO A 27 -2.69 13.30 -2.46
N VAL A 28 -2.37 12.63 -1.34
CA VAL A 28 -2.84 11.26 -1.07
C VAL A 28 -4.36 11.25 -1.04
N LYS A 29 -4.95 10.28 -1.73
CA LYS A 29 -6.38 10.02 -1.72
C LYS A 29 -6.68 8.86 -0.76
N TRP A 30 -7.21 9.21 0.40
CA TRP A 30 -7.65 8.25 1.42
C TRP A 30 -8.99 7.63 1.03
N VAL A 31 -9.06 6.31 1.01
CA VAL A 31 -10.20 5.55 0.48
C VAL A 31 -10.42 4.29 1.30
N GLU A 32 -11.69 3.93 1.51
CA GLU A 32 -12.08 2.63 2.05
C GLU A 32 -12.19 1.56 0.95
N PRO A 33 -11.85 0.29 1.20
CA PRO A 33 -11.95 -0.78 0.20
C PRO A 33 -13.31 -0.85 -0.51
N SER A 34 -14.39 -0.62 0.26
CA SER A 34 -15.75 -0.67 -0.25
C SER A 34 -16.07 0.43 -1.27
N ASP A 35 -15.35 1.56 -1.24
CA ASP A 35 -15.56 2.66 -2.18
C ASP A 35 -14.92 2.37 -3.54
N ILE A 36 -13.82 1.60 -3.58
CA ILE A 36 -13.26 1.06 -4.82
C ILE A 36 -14.22 0.04 -5.42
N GLN A 37 -14.64 -0.94 -4.62
CA GLN A 37 -15.51 -2.04 -5.08
C GLN A 37 -16.85 -1.54 -5.63
N LYS A 38 -17.41 -0.48 -5.02
CA LYS A 38 -18.66 0.15 -5.45
C LYS A 38 -18.48 1.20 -6.54
N GLY A 39 -17.25 1.42 -7.02
CA GLY A 39 -16.94 2.39 -8.07
C GLY A 39 -17.24 3.84 -7.71
N LYS A 40 -17.23 4.20 -6.41
CA LYS A 40 -17.51 5.57 -5.94
C LYS A 40 -16.34 6.52 -6.12
N ILE A 41 -15.15 5.98 -6.31
CA ILE A 41 -13.92 6.73 -6.51
C ILE A 41 -13.40 6.51 -7.93
N VAL A 42 -12.94 7.60 -8.55
CA VAL A 42 -12.35 7.55 -9.89
C VAL A 42 -10.87 7.21 -9.76
N ILE A 43 -10.53 5.98 -10.15
CA ILE A 43 -9.14 5.57 -10.43
C ILE A 43 -8.77 5.98 -11.85
N LYS A 44 -7.59 6.56 -12.01
CA LYS A 44 -7.02 7.03 -13.28
C LYS A 44 -5.59 6.51 -13.46
N THR A 45 -5.13 6.54 -14.70
CA THR A 45 -3.72 6.31 -15.02
C THR A 45 -2.84 7.31 -14.26
N GLY A 46 -1.73 6.84 -13.70
CA GLY A 46 -0.87 7.59 -12.80
C GLY A 46 -1.23 7.43 -11.32
N ASP A 47 -2.33 6.75 -10.99
CA ASP A 47 -2.64 6.33 -9.62
C ASP A 47 -1.80 5.11 -9.22
N ILE A 48 -1.29 5.13 -7.99
CA ILE A 48 -0.71 3.99 -7.29
C ILE A 48 -1.72 3.55 -6.24
N ILE A 49 -2.21 2.32 -6.33
CA ILE A 49 -3.11 1.75 -5.33
C ILE A 49 -2.29 0.93 -4.35
N ALA A 50 -2.38 1.25 -3.06
CA ALA A 50 -1.71 0.50 -1.99
C ALA A 50 -2.71 0.10 -0.90
N ASN A 51 -2.61 -1.12 -0.39
CA ASN A 51 -3.47 -1.65 0.68
C ASN A 51 -4.99 -1.59 0.34
N LEU A 52 -5.33 -1.77 -0.95
CA LEU A 52 -6.70 -1.60 -1.46
C LEU A 52 -6.95 -2.57 -2.62
N PRO A 53 -8.23 -2.89 -2.92
CA PRO A 53 -8.58 -3.77 -4.03
C PRO A 53 -8.04 -3.27 -5.37
N HIS A 54 -7.55 -4.20 -6.20
CA HIS A 54 -7.01 -3.89 -7.53
C HIS A 54 -8.03 -3.18 -8.43
N ASN A 55 -7.56 -2.22 -9.23
CA ASN A 55 -8.32 -1.60 -10.30
C ASN A 55 -7.45 -1.49 -11.56
N GLU A 56 -7.93 -2.02 -12.68
CA GLU A 56 -7.17 -2.09 -13.95
C GLU A 56 -6.70 -0.76 -14.53
N LYS A 57 -7.24 0.38 -14.05
CA LYS A 57 -6.84 1.72 -14.49
C LYS A 57 -5.62 2.26 -13.74
N CYS A 58 -5.24 1.67 -12.61
CA CYS A 58 -4.07 2.12 -11.85
C CYS A 58 -2.77 1.79 -12.60
N SER A 59 -1.72 2.56 -12.33
CA SER A 59 -0.40 2.35 -12.92
C SER A 59 0.45 1.35 -12.13
N LEU A 60 0.29 1.32 -10.81
CA LEU A 60 0.95 0.40 -9.89
C LEU A 60 -0.03 -0.05 -8.81
N TRP A 61 0.11 -1.30 -8.37
CA TRP A 61 -0.71 -1.91 -7.33
C TRP A 61 0.13 -2.69 -6.33
N PHE A 62 -0.10 -2.43 -5.05
CA PHE A 62 0.53 -3.10 -3.93
C PHE A 62 -0.52 -3.54 -2.91
N ASP A 63 -0.61 -4.83 -2.62
CA ASP A 63 -1.57 -5.33 -1.65
C ASP A 63 -1.17 -6.71 -1.11
N HIS A 64 -1.77 -7.07 0.02
CA HIS A 64 -1.51 -8.32 0.74
C HIS A 64 -2.78 -9.09 1.12
N HIS A 65 -3.96 -8.48 0.95
CA HIS A 65 -5.23 -9.10 1.30
C HIS A 65 -5.59 -10.23 0.34
N PHE A 66 -5.72 -11.46 0.85
CA PHE A 66 -6.18 -12.61 0.05
C PHE A 66 -7.51 -12.35 -0.68
N THR A 67 -8.42 -11.59 -0.05
CA THR A 67 -9.73 -11.24 -0.64
C THR A 67 -9.65 -10.31 -1.86
N ASN A 68 -8.51 -9.65 -2.06
CA ASN A 68 -8.28 -8.74 -3.18
C ASN A 68 -7.47 -9.40 -4.32
N THR A 69 -7.18 -10.70 -4.21
CA THR A 69 -6.48 -11.46 -5.25
C THR A 69 -7.13 -11.28 -6.62
N THR A 70 -6.30 -11.25 -7.67
CA THR A 70 -6.76 -11.04 -9.03
C THR A 70 -5.97 -11.89 -10.02
N ASN A 71 -6.64 -12.36 -11.07
CA ASN A 71 -6.01 -13.06 -12.19
C ASN A 71 -5.63 -12.11 -13.34
N LYS A 72 -5.89 -10.80 -13.16
CA LYS A 72 -5.51 -9.78 -14.15
C LYS A 72 -4.01 -9.47 -14.01
N SER A 73 -3.36 -9.15 -15.13
CA SER A 73 -2.00 -8.62 -15.08
C SER A 73 -1.99 -7.23 -14.45
N PHE A 74 -0.97 -6.95 -13.63
CA PHE A 74 -0.76 -5.66 -13.00
C PHE A 74 0.74 -5.38 -12.91
N ASN A 75 1.09 -4.11 -12.70
CA ASN A 75 2.44 -3.69 -12.30
C ASN A 75 2.44 -3.44 -10.79
N GLY A 76 3.56 -3.69 -10.13
CA GLY A 76 3.70 -3.64 -8.66
C GLY A 76 3.87 -5.04 -8.10
N ALA A 77 3.37 -5.28 -6.89
CA ALA A 77 3.56 -6.56 -6.19
C ALA A 77 2.37 -6.92 -5.30
N PHE A 78 2.04 -8.21 -5.29
CA PHE A 78 1.09 -8.80 -4.36
C PHE A 78 1.76 -9.97 -3.66
N ASN A 79 1.62 -10.06 -2.33
CA ASN A 79 2.10 -11.20 -1.56
C ASN A 79 1.27 -11.37 -0.29
N LEU A 80 1.14 -12.59 0.22
CA LEU A 80 0.58 -12.81 1.55
C LEU A 80 1.64 -12.42 2.59
N ALA A 81 1.62 -11.16 3.00
CA ALA A 81 2.59 -10.54 3.91
C ALA A 81 1.87 -9.87 5.10
N PRO A 82 2.59 -9.53 6.18
CA PRO A 82 1.99 -8.87 7.34
C PRO A 82 1.43 -7.46 7.05
N SER A 83 1.95 -6.74 6.05
CA SER A 83 1.47 -5.42 5.63
C SER A 83 1.72 -5.17 4.14
N ALA A 84 1.01 -4.21 3.54
CA ALA A 84 1.31 -3.74 2.18
C ALA A 84 2.57 -2.87 2.14
N ALA A 85 2.87 -2.13 3.21
CA ALA A 85 4.09 -1.34 3.32
C ALA A 85 5.34 -2.20 3.23
N GLY A 86 5.36 -3.38 3.87
CA GLY A 86 6.46 -4.33 3.77
C GLY A 86 6.70 -4.79 2.33
N ILE A 87 5.63 -5.02 1.57
CA ILE A 87 5.72 -5.38 0.14
C ILE A 87 6.34 -4.23 -0.67
N ILE A 88 5.91 -2.99 -0.44
CA ILE A 88 6.48 -1.81 -1.11
C ILE A 88 7.96 -1.65 -0.77
N PHE A 89 8.30 -1.82 0.50
CA PHE A 89 9.69 -1.72 0.95
C PHE A 89 10.59 -2.75 0.25
N ASP A 90 10.15 -4.02 0.19
CA ASP A 90 10.88 -5.07 -0.51
C ASP A 90 10.99 -4.80 -2.02
N TYR A 91 9.92 -4.28 -2.64
CA TYR A 91 9.89 -3.96 -4.07
C TYR A 91 10.91 -2.88 -4.46
N TYR A 92 11.08 -1.86 -3.61
CA TYR A 92 11.99 -0.73 -3.85
C TYR A 92 13.27 -0.76 -2.99
N LYS A 93 13.61 -1.91 -2.39
CA LYS A 93 14.66 -2.05 -1.37
C LYS A 93 16.00 -1.38 -1.71
N ASP A 94 16.40 -1.39 -2.99
CA ASP A 94 17.69 -0.87 -3.46
C ASP A 94 17.62 0.62 -3.85
N GLY A 95 16.43 1.24 -3.79
CA GLY A 95 16.15 2.62 -4.21
C GLY A 95 15.97 3.63 -3.08
N PHE A 96 15.76 3.18 -1.85
CA PHE A 96 15.59 4.08 -0.70
C PHE A 96 16.91 4.72 -0.26
N LYS A 97 16.85 5.99 0.10
CA LYS A 97 17.94 6.76 0.70
C LYS A 97 17.95 6.65 2.22
N GLN A 98 16.79 6.39 2.81
CA GLN A 98 16.61 6.22 4.24
C GLN A 98 16.45 4.75 4.62
N ASP A 99 16.88 4.40 5.82
CA ASP A 99 16.63 3.07 6.39
C ASP A 99 15.25 3.04 7.05
N TYR A 100 14.28 2.41 6.37
CA TYR A 100 12.94 2.19 6.89
C TYR A 100 12.77 0.85 7.61
N SER A 101 13.82 0.06 7.79
CA SER A 101 13.71 -1.32 8.31
C SER A 101 12.98 -1.39 9.65
N LEU A 102 13.26 -0.46 10.57
CA LEU A 102 12.55 -0.40 11.86
C LEU A 102 11.09 0.01 11.68
N LEU A 103 10.81 1.00 10.83
CA LEU A 103 9.43 1.43 10.56
C LEU A 103 8.60 0.26 10.01
N ILE A 104 9.14 -0.48 9.04
CA ILE A 104 8.46 -1.62 8.43
C ILE A 104 8.24 -2.76 9.42
N LYS A 105 9.24 -3.05 10.26
CA LYS A 105 9.08 -4.04 11.33
C LYS A 105 7.91 -3.69 12.26
N GLU A 106 7.75 -2.43 12.64
CA GLU A 106 6.65 -2.01 13.51
C GLU A 106 5.30 -1.97 12.75
N THR A 107 5.29 -1.57 11.48
CA THR A 107 4.08 -1.65 10.63
C THR A 107 3.57 -3.07 10.48
N ASP A 108 4.45 -4.02 10.14
CA ASP A 108 4.12 -5.43 10.03
C ASP A 108 3.53 -5.99 11.32
N LYS A 109 4.09 -5.58 12.46
CA LYS A 109 3.62 -5.99 13.78
C LYS A 109 2.23 -5.47 14.09
N ILE A 110 1.99 -4.18 13.81
CA ILE A 110 0.71 -3.51 14.10
C ILE A 110 -0.40 -4.04 13.18
N ASP A 111 -0.15 -4.14 11.88
CA ASP A 111 -1.17 -4.52 10.90
C ASP A 111 -1.59 -6.00 11.04
N SER A 112 -0.63 -6.88 11.37
CA SER A 112 -0.91 -8.29 11.69
C SER A 112 -1.44 -8.52 13.11
N ALA A 113 -1.58 -7.47 13.92
CA ALA A 113 -1.92 -7.52 15.34
C ALA A 113 -1.02 -8.46 16.16
N ASN A 114 0.25 -8.59 15.78
CA ASN A 114 1.24 -9.42 16.47
C ASN A 114 1.84 -8.67 17.69
N LEU A 115 0.96 -8.26 18.60
CA LEU A 115 1.27 -7.41 19.75
C LEU A 115 1.28 -8.24 21.04
N SER A 116 2.14 -7.88 21.98
CA SER A 116 2.07 -8.38 23.36
C SER A 116 1.04 -7.59 24.17
N MET A 117 0.61 -8.12 25.32
CA MET A 117 -0.32 -7.43 26.22
C MET A 117 0.18 -6.08 26.75
N ASN A 118 1.49 -5.84 26.76
CA ASN A 118 2.07 -4.56 27.16
C ASN A 118 2.00 -3.50 26.04
N GLU A 119 1.59 -3.90 24.84
CA GLU A 119 1.58 -3.08 23.63
C GLU A 119 0.15 -2.82 23.12
N VAL A 120 -0.87 -3.23 23.89
CA VAL A 120 -2.30 -3.03 23.63
C VAL A 120 -2.86 -1.97 24.56
#